data_AF-A0A1G3WNT6-F1
#
_entry.id   AF-A0A1G3WNT6-F1
#
_cell.length_a   1.000
_cell.length_b   1.000
_cell.length_c   1.000
_cell.angle_alpha   90.00
_cell.angle_beta   90.00
_cell.angle_gamma   90.00
#
_symmetry.space_group_name_H-M   'P 1'
#
loop_
_entity.id
_entity.type
_entity.pdbx_description
1 polymer ?
#
loop_
_entity_poly.entity_id
_entity_poly.type
_entity_poly.pdbx_seq_one_letter_code
_entity_poly.pdbx_strand_id
1 'polypeptide(L)'
;MKKKSVIFKTLFILSCAFGLFLTASTSSSFAIFISYYTTQSNILCLIVMIMTLTWILVGKGTNPRVFRLLKSLATVCILVTFLIFHFLLRPNMGPDMENVSHGLGNIMVHYVTPIWFFADYLLFDVKGTCRVSDPLLYALFPLYYFVFANVRAVTGELYQYGTSITQFPYPFLDYEVLGIFGVSAAVMVITVAVLFLGALFVGFDQVMKKPQQRYHTHLYGTISHKPIERAADRSVESPRPSHQTVEIKEAEETEKSLLPPS
;
A
#
# COMPACT_ATOMS: atom_id res chain seq x y z
N MET A 1 4.68 20.07 3.54
CA MET A 1 4.78 18.67 3.04
C MET A 1 3.82 18.37 1.90
N LYS A 2 2.51 18.64 2.05
CA LYS A 2 1.47 18.33 1.03
C LYS A 2 1.77 18.87 -0.38
N LYS A 3 2.08 20.17 -0.53
CA LYS A 3 2.41 20.79 -1.84
C LYS A 3 3.59 20.11 -2.55
N LYS A 4 4.66 19.78 -1.82
CA LYS A 4 5.83 19.07 -2.36
C LYS A 4 5.46 17.68 -2.87
N SER A 5 4.66 16.92 -2.10
CA SER A 5 4.18 15.61 -2.52
C SER A 5 3.29 15.68 -3.76
N VAL A 6 2.41 16.68 -3.85
CA VAL A 6 1.53 16.85 -5.02
C VAL A 6 2.38 17.08 -6.28
N ILE A 7 3.30 18.05 -6.24
CA ILE A 7 4.18 18.35 -7.37
C ILE A 7 4.99 17.12 -7.77
N PHE A 8 5.62 16.43 -6.81
CA PHE A 8 6.44 15.25 -7.06
C PHE A 8 5.65 14.14 -7.77
N LYS A 9 4.44 13.85 -7.29
CA LYS A 9 3.59 12.80 -7.86
C LYS A 9 3.02 13.19 -9.22
N THR A 10 2.66 14.46 -9.43
CA THR A 10 2.23 14.95 -10.75
C THR A 10 3.34 14.82 -11.79
N LEU A 11 4.56 15.23 -11.44
CA LEU A 11 5.72 15.10 -12.33
C LEU A 11 6.04 13.63 -12.63
N PHE A 12 5.98 12.77 -11.62
CA PHE A 12 6.10 11.32 -11.81
C PHE A 12 5.06 10.80 -12.81
N ILE A 13 3.78 11.16 -12.65
CA ILE A 13 2.69 10.68 -13.51
C ILE A 13 2.95 11.08 -14.96
N LEU A 14 3.33 12.34 -15.20
CA LEU A 14 3.66 12.84 -16.55
C LEU A 14 4.88 12.10 -17.12
N SER A 15 5.94 11.92 -16.33
CA SER A 15 7.15 11.20 -16.75
C SER A 15 6.86 9.74 -17.08
N CYS A 16 6.18 9.01 -16.20
CA CYS A 16 5.84 7.61 -16.40
C CYS A 16 4.91 7.43 -17.60
N ALA A 17 3.92 8.31 -17.79
CA ALA A 17 3.03 8.28 -18.95
C ALA A 17 3.80 8.55 -20.25
N PHE A 18 4.74 9.49 -20.23
CA PHE A 18 5.59 9.78 -21.39
C PHE A 18 6.51 8.59 -21.74
N GLY A 19 7.13 7.95 -20.75
CA GLY A 19 7.95 6.74 -20.97
C GLY A 19 7.14 5.57 -21.55
N LEU A 20 5.92 5.36 -21.03
CA LEU A 20 4.97 4.38 -21.58
C LEU A 20 4.56 4.72 -23.02
N PHE A 21 4.31 6.00 -23.31
CA PHE A 21 3.98 6.47 -24.65
C PHE A 21 5.11 6.19 -25.64
N LEU A 22 6.36 6.55 -25.31
CA LEU A 22 7.52 6.27 -26.17
C LEU A 22 7.70 4.76 -26.43
N THR A 23 7.45 3.94 -25.41
CA THR A 23 7.52 2.47 -25.53
C THR A 23 6.39 1.94 -26.42
N ALA A 24 5.19 2.47 -26.29
CA ALA A 24 4.05 2.10 -27.14
C ALA A 24 4.27 2.53 -28.60
N SER A 25 4.82 3.73 -28.85
CA SER A 25 5.10 4.24 -30.19
C SER A 25 6.16 3.45 -30.95
N THR A 26 7.01 2.70 -30.24
CA THR A 26 8.04 1.84 -30.84
C THR A 26 7.62 0.36 -30.89
N SER A 27 6.49 0.00 -30.27
CA SER A 27 5.93 -1.34 -30.33
C SER A 27 5.17 -1.57 -31.63
N SER A 28 5.25 -2.77 -32.19
CA SER A 28 4.54 -3.13 -33.43
C SER A 28 3.01 -3.12 -33.28
N SER A 29 2.52 -3.43 -32.10
CA SER A 29 1.10 -3.41 -31.77
C SER A 29 0.88 -3.11 -30.29
N PHE A 30 -0.35 -2.72 -29.93
CA PHE A 30 -0.74 -2.59 -28.53
C PHE A 30 -0.67 -3.93 -27.78
N ALA A 31 -0.95 -5.03 -28.49
CA ALA A 31 -0.90 -6.37 -27.92
C ALA A 31 0.53 -6.78 -27.55
N ILE A 32 1.52 -6.44 -28.39
CA ILE A 32 2.94 -6.63 -28.06
C ILE A 32 3.36 -5.69 -26.93
N PHE A 33 2.97 -4.42 -26.97
CA PHE A 33 3.26 -3.44 -25.92
C PHE A 33 2.84 -3.92 -24.53
N ILE A 34 1.59 -4.40 -24.37
CA ILE A 34 1.08 -4.85 -23.08
C ILE A 34 1.66 -6.20 -22.64
N SER A 35 2.34 -6.92 -23.54
CA SER A 35 2.84 -8.26 -23.27
C SER A 35 4.10 -8.29 -22.41
N TYR A 36 4.78 -7.16 -22.25
CA TYR A 36 5.98 -7.06 -21.43
C TYR A 36 5.67 -6.78 -19.95
N TYR A 37 6.40 -7.46 -19.06
CA TYR A 37 6.33 -7.22 -17.61
C TYR A 37 6.66 -5.78 -17.25
N THR A 38 7.66 -5.21 -17.94
CA THR A 38 8.05 -3.80 -17.81
C THR A 38 6.86 -2.87 -18.02
N THR A 39 6.09 -3.09 -19.09
CA THR A 39 4.90 -2.26 -19.38
C THR A 39 3.86 -2.38 -18.28
N GLN A 40 3.51 -3.62 -17.89
CA GLN A 40 2.46 -3.86 -16.89
C GLN A 40 2.84 -3.31 -15.50
N SER A 41 4.09 -3.46 -15.08
CA SER A 41 4.59 -2.91 -13.82
C SER A 41 4.64 -1.37 -13.80
N ASN A 42 5.00 -0.74 -14.92
CA ASN A 42 4.95 0.72 -15.06
C ASN A 42 3.49 1.24 -15.04
N ILE A 43 2.56 0.57 -15.71
CA ILE A 43 1.13 0.89 -15.65
C ILE A 43 0.60 0.77 -14.22
N LEU A 44 0.97 -0.29 -13.50
CA LEU A 44 0.62 -0.44 -12.08
C LEU A 44 1.13 0.74 -11.25
N CYS A 45 2.39 1.16 -11.46
CA CYS A 45 2.95 2.32 -10.77
C CYS A 45 2.20 3.62 -11.11
N LEU A 46 1.85 3.83 -12.37
CA LEU A 46 1.07 4.98 -12.83
C LEU A 46 -0.29 5.03 -12.13
N ILE A 47 -1.03 3.91 -12.11
CA ILE A 47 -2.33 3.79 -11.45
C ILE A 47 -2.19 4.08 -9.94
N VAL A 48 -1.24 3.44 -9.27
CA VAL A 48 -1.01 3.65 -7.84
C VAL A 48 -0.63 5.09 -7.52
N MET A 49 0.15 5.74 -8.38
CA MET A 49 0.51 7.15 -8.17
C MET A 49 -0.68 8.08 -8.34
N ILE A 50 -1.51 7.86 -9.36
CA ILE A 50 -2.77 8.59 -9.56
C ILE A 50 -3.68 8.41 -8.33
N MET A 51 -3.87 7.18 -7.86
CA MET A 51 -4.67 6.91 -6.66
C MET A 51 -4.12 7.65 -5.44
N THR A 52 -2.79 7.66 -5.26
CA THR A 52 -2.14 8.33 -4.11
C THR A 52 -2.32 9.83 -4.19
N LEU A 53 -2.15 10.41 -5.38
CA LEU A 53 -2.36 11.84 -5.63
C LEU A 53 -3.83 12.22 -5.36
N THR A 54 -4.79 11.48 -5.90
CA THR A 54 -6.22 11.72 -5.66
C THR A 54 -6.56 11.64 -4.18
N TRP A 55 -6.01 10.67 -3.44
CA TRP A 55 -6.25 10.55 -1.99
C TRP A 55 -5.77 11.79 -1.24
N ILE A 56 -4.59 12.32 -1.59
CA ILE A 56 -4.04 13.55 -1.01
C ILE A 56 -4.93 14.76 -1.34
N LEU A 57 -5.43 14.86 -2.57
CA LEU A 57 -6.25 15.98 -3.02
C LEU A 57 -7.63 15.99 -2.35
N VAL A 58 -8.28 14.83 -2.22
CA VAL A 58 -9.58 14.68 -1.54
C VAL A 58 -9.46 14.88 -0.02
N GLY A 59 -8.26 14.82 0.53
CA GLY A 59 -8.02 15.09 1.96
C GLY A 59 -8.50 13.95 2.87
N LYS A 60 -8.63 12.73 2.34
CA LYS A 60 -8.87 11.55 3.17
C LYS A 60 -7.63 11.33 4.04
N GLY A 61 -7.84 10.96 5.31
CA GLY A 61 -6.78 10.82 6.33
C GLY A 61 -5.77 9.70 6.02
N THR A 62 -5.50 8.82 6.99
CA THR A 62 -4.53 7.75 6.77
C THR A 62 -5.00 6.78 5.69
N ASN A 63 -4.08 6.43 4.77
CA ASN A 63 -4.35 5.47 3.71
C ASN A 63 -4.81 4.13 4.30
N PRO A 64 -5.84 3.46 3.75
CA PRO A 64 -6.24 2.14 4.21
C PRO A 64 -5.13 1.12 3.97
N ARG A 65 -5.15 0.01 4.72
CA ARG A 65 -4.11 -1.02 4.64
C ARG A 65 -3.95 -1.59 3.23
N VAL A 66 -5.05 -1.87 2.53
CA VAL A 66 -5.05 -2.39 1.16
C VAL A 66 -4.28 -1.46 0.23
N PHE A 67 -4.43 -0.14 0.40
CA PHE A 67 -3.74 0.83 -0.43
C PHE A 67 -2.22 0.85 -0.17
N ARG A 68 -1.82 0.77 1.10
CA ARG A 68 -0.40 0.66 1.46
C ARG A 68 0.21 -0.64 0.95
N LEU A 69 -0.52 -1.76 1.04
CA LEU A 69 -0.11 -3.04 0.49
C LEU A 69 0.10 -2.94 -1.02
N LEU A 70 -0.87 -2.39 -1.76
CA LEU A 70 -0.78 -2.21 -3.20
C LEU A 70 0.42 -1.33 -3.59
N LYS A 71 0.69 -0.25 -2.86
CA LYS A 71 1.86 0.62 -3.05
C LYS A 71 3.17 -0.14 -2.81
N SER A 72 3.27 -0.91 -1.73
CA SER A 72 4.45 -1.73 -1.45
C SER A 72 4.67 -2.83 -2.50
N LEU A 73 3.59 -3.48 -2.96
CA LEU A 73 3.63 -4.46 -4.03
C LEU A 73 4.14 -3.84 -5.33
N ALA A 74 3.57 -2.70 -5.74
CA ALA A 74 4.03 -1.97 -6.93
C ALA A 74 5.50 -1.55 -6.81
N THR A 75 5.95 -1.17 -5.60
CA THR A 75 7.34 -0.79 -5.34
C THR A 75 8.29 -1.96 -5.54
N VAL A 76 7.98 -3.13 -5.01
CA VAL A 76 8.80 -4.33 -5.22
C VAL A 76 8.78 -4.75 -6.69
N CYS A 77 7.61 -4.75 -7.33
CA CYS A 77 7.48 -5.14 -8.74
C CYS A 77 8.28 -4.25 -9.69
N ILE A 78 8.30 -2.93 -9.45
CA ILE A 78 9.04 -1.99 -10.29
C ILE A 78 10.55 -2.04 -10.02
N LEU A 79 10.97 -2.36 -8.79
CA LEU A 79 12.37 -2.65 -8.49
C LEU A 79 12.84 -3.95 -9.17
N VAL A 80 11.99 -4.97 -9.26
CA VAL A 80 12.26 -6.18 -10.05
C VAL A 80 12.51 -5.82 -11.51
N THR A 81 11.68 -4.96 -12.11
CA THR A 81 11.89 -4.45 -13.48
C THR A 81 13.27 -3.83 -13.65
N PHE A 82 13.67 -2.93 -12.73
CA PHE A 82 14.99 -2.32 -12.74
C PHE A 82 16.12 -3.35 -12.62
N LEU A 83 16.05 -4.26 -11.64
CA LEU A 83 17.11 -5.23 -11.36
C LEU A 83 17.27 -6.25 -12.49
N ILE A 84 16.16 -6.82 -12.97
CA ILE A 84 16.18 -7.78 -14.09
C ILE A 84 16.72 -7.09 -15.35
N PHE A 85 16.27 -5.86 -15.64
CA PHE A 85 16.80 -5.14 -16.80
C PHE A 85 18.29 -4.87 -16.68
N HIS A 86 18.72 -4.34 -15.53
CA HIS A 86 20.11 -3.90 -15.33
C HIS A 86 21.10 -5.07 -15.31
N PHE A 87 20.76 -6.17 -14.63
CA PHE A 87 21.68 -7.29 -14.43
C PHE A 87 21.50 -8.44 -15.43
N LEU A 88 20.28 -8.68 -15.93
CA LEU A 88 19.99 -9.84 -16.76
C LEU A 88 19.78 -9.48 -18.23
N LEU A 89 19.00 -8.46 -18.55
CA LEU A 89 18.68 -8.17 -19.95
C LEU A 89 19.78 -7.31 -20.60
N ARG A 90 20.10 -6.15 -20.04
CA ARG A 90 21.00 -5.17 -20.66
C ARG A 90 22.39 -5.75 -20.98
N PRO A 91 23.08 -6.49 -20.09
CA PRO A 91 24.41 -7.04 -20.39
C PRO A 91 24.38 -8.14 -21.46
N ASN A 92 23.24 -8.77 -21.67
CA ASN A 92 23.05 -9.86 -22.64
C ASN A 92 22.38 -9.39 -23.93
N MET A 93 22.13 -8.08 -24.10
CA MET A 93 21.69 -7.51 -25.36
C MET A 93 22.88 -7.41 -26.32
N GLY A 94 22.76 -8.04 -27.49
CA GLY A 94 23.79 -7.98 -28.53
C GLY A 94 23.98 -6.57 -29.12
N PRO A 95 25.03 -6.36 -29.92
CA PRO A 95 25.36 -5.05 -30.51
C PRO A 95 24.19 -4.42 -31.28
N ASP A 96 23.41 -5.26 -31.98
CA ASP A 96 22.26 -4.82 -32.79
C ASP A 96 21.13 -4.20 -31.95
N MET A 97 21.11 -4.46 -30.64
CA MET A 97 20.08 -3.98 -29.71
C MET A 97 20.58 -2.80 -28.84
N GLU A 98 21.80 -2.32 -29.07
CA GLU A 98 22.40 -1.25 -28.25
C GLU A 98 21.57 0.03 -28.33
N ASN A 99 21.22 0.48 -29.54
CA ASN A 99 20.38 1.66 -29.76
C ASN A 99 18.99 1.55 -29.10
N VAL A 100 18.41 0.35 -29.11
CA VAL A 100 17.13 0.09 -28.45
C VAL A 100 17.31 0.18 -26.94
N SER A 101 18.31 -0.50 -26.38
CA SER A 101 18.58 -0.53 -24.94
C SER A 101 18.89 0.84 -24.34
N HIS A 102 19.53 1.72 -25.13
CA HIS A 102 19.86 3.10 -24.78
C HIS A 102 18.78 4.11 -25.17
N GLY A 103 17.72 3.68 -25.84
CA GLY A 103 16.60 4.52 -26.24
C GLY A 103 15.92 5.16 -25.03
N LEU A 104 15.49 6.42 -25.18
CA LEU A 104 14.88 7.20 -24.11
C LEU A 104 13.70 6.47 -23.44
N GLY A 105 12.82 5.85 -24.24
CA GLY A 105 11.71 5.05 -23.72
C GLY A 105 12.17 3.95 -22.75
N ASN A 106 13.21 3.19 -23.13
CA ASN A 106 13.77 2.13 -22.31
C ASN A 106 14.39 2.65 -21.01
N ILE A 107 15.15 3.75 -21.07
CA ILE A 107 15.70 4.38 -19.86
C ILE A 107 14.57 4.83 -18.92
N MET A 108 13.51 5.41 -19.47
CA MET A 108 12.38 5.90 -18.66
C MET A 108 11.69 4.76 -17.91
N VAL A 109 11.32 3.67 -18.60
CA VAL A 109 10.55 2.59 -18.00
C VAL A 109 11.39 1.62 -17.15
N HIS A 110 12.70 1.56 -17.37
CA HIS A 110 13.61 0.67 -16.63
C HIS A 110 14.47 1.35 -15.56
N TYR A 111 14.62 2.69 -15.58
CA TYR A 111 15.41 3.41 -14.57
C TYR A 111 14.63 4.57 -13.94
N VAL A 112 14.12 5.49 -14.75
CA VAL A 112 13.48 6.71 -14.23
C VAL A 112 12.25 6.37 -13.39
N THR A 113 11.29 5.61 -13.93
CA THR A 113 10.09 5.21 -13.20
C THR A 113 10.42 4.40 -11.94
N PRO A 114 11.24 3.32 -11.98
CA PRO A 114 11.57 2.57 -10.78
C PRO A 114 12.21 3.40 -9.67
N ILE A 115 13.23 4.19 -9.99
CA ILE A 115 13.96 4.99 -9.00
C ILE A 115 13.05 6.07 -8.41
N TRP A 116 12.27 6.75 -9.26
CA TRP A 116 11.37 7.80 -8.83
C TRP A 116 10.21 7.24 -7.99
N PHE A 117 9.64 6.09 -8.37
CA PHE A 117 8.58 5.44 -7.59
C PHE A 117 9.07 4.98 -6.21
N PHE A 118 10.28 4.42 -6.14
CA PHE A 118 10.90 4.08 -4.85
C PHE A 118 11.21 5.33 -4.01
N ALA A 119 11.70 6.40 -4.64
CA ALA A 119 11.91 7.69 -3.96
C ALA A 119 10.61 8.27 -3.40
N ASP A 120 9.46 8.07 -4.07
CA ASP A 120 8.15 8.46 -3.54
C ASP A 120 7.86 7.77 -2.19
N TYR A 121 8.09 6.46 -2.14
CA TYR A 121 7.97 5.68 -0.92
C TYR A 121 8.91 6.22 0.17
N LEU A 122 10.18 6.46 -0.15
CA LEU A 122 11.16 6.99 0.82
C LEU A 122 10.72 8.33 1.42
N LEU A 123 10.28 9.26 0.57
CA LEU A 123 10.05 10.66 0.94
C LEU A 123 8.69 10.91 1.59
N PHE A 124 7.64 10.20 1.18
CA PHE A 124 6.26 10.56 1.52
C PHE A 124 5.48 9.50 2.28
N ASP A 125 5.86 8.23 2.21
CA ASP A 125 5.08 7.17 2.85
C ASP A 125 5.42 6.98 4.34
N VAL A 126 4.42 6.55 5.10
CA VAL A 126 4.59 6.19 6.52
C VAL A 126 5.32 4.85 6.61
N LYS A 127 6.38 4.81 7.42
CA LYS A 127 7.26 3.65 7.58
C LYS A 127 6.81 2.70 8.69
N GLY A 128 7.23 1.46 8.62
CA GLY A 128 6.89 0.39 9.56
C GLY A 128 5.43 -0.05 9.47
N THR A 129 4.85 0.01 8.27
CA THR A 129 3.46 -0.38 8.02
C THR A 129 3.33 -1.69 7.25
N CYS A 130 4.43 -2.20 6.69
CA CYS A 130 4.47 -3.49 6.03
C CYS A 130 4.49 -4.64 7.04
N ARG A 131 3.83 -5.76 6.71
CA ARG A 131 3.87 -6.99 7.50
C ARG A 131 4.94 -7.91 6.94
N VAL A 132 5.52 -8.74 7.80
CA VAL A 132 6.51 -9.77 7.41
C VAL A 132 5.95 -10.78 6.40
N SER A 133 4.62 -10.94 6.34
CA SER A 133 3.94 -11.82 5.38
C SER A 133 3.65 -11.17 4.03
N ASP A 134 3.80 -9.85 3.89
CA ASP A 134 3.48 -9.13 2.65
C ASP A 134 4.27 -9.60 1.42
N PRO A 135 5.54 -10.05 1.53
CA PRO A 135 6.29 -10.56 0.38
C PRO A 135 5.59 -11.69 -0.37
N LEU A 136 4.80 -12.52 0.33
CA LEU A 136 4.00 -13.58 -0.31
C LEU A 136 2.96 -13.00 -1.28
N LEU A 137 2.40 -11.84 -0.95
CA LEU A 137 1.44 -11.14 -1.82
C LEU A 137 2.15 -10.40 -2.95
N TYR A 138 3.41 -9.97 -2.76
CA TYR A 138 4.19 -9.33 -3.82
C TYR A 138 4.50 -10.31 -4.95
N ALA A 139 4.76 -11.57 -4.63
CA ALA A 139 4.99 -12.64 -5.61
C ALA A 139 3.78 -12.91 -6.53
N LEU A 140 2.56 -12.52 -6.12
CA LEU A 140 1.36 -12.73 -6.94
C LEU A 140 1.43 -12.01 -8.28
N PHE A 141 2.08 -10.84 -8.35
CA PHE A 141 2.14 -10.08 -9.60
C PHE A 141 3.10 -10.70 -10.65
N PRO A 142 4.34 -11.09 -10.30
CA PRO A 142 5.17 -11.90 -11.18
C PRO A 142 4.56 -13.25 -11.57
N LEU A 143 3.86 -13.93 -10.64
CA LEU A 143 3.17 -15.19 -10.94
C LEU A 143 1.99 -14.97 -11.92
N TYR A 144 1.22 -13.90 -11.72
CA TYR A 144 0.21 -13.47 -12.68
C TYR A 144 0.85 -13.22 -14.05
N TYR A 145 1.99 -12.51 -14.10
CA TYR A 145 2.67 -12.24 -15.37
C TYR A 145 3.14 -13.53 -16.05
N PHE A 146 3.65 -14.49 -15.29
CA PHE A 146 4.05 -15.79 -15.83
C PHE A 146 2.86 -16.48 -16.52
N VAL A 147 1.70 -16.55 -15.86
CA VAL A 147 0.48 -17.12 -16.47
C VAL A 147 0.07 -16.31 -17.69
N PHE A 148 0.04 -14.99 -17.60
CA PHE A 148 -0.30 -14.10 -18.69
C PHE A 148 0.61 -14.31 -19.92
N ALA A 149 1.93 -14.42 -19.73
CA ALA A 149 2.89 -14.63 -20.80
C ALA A 149 2.69 -15.98 -21.50
N ASN A 150 2.39 -17.05 -20.75
CA ASN A 150 2.07 -18.36 -21.33
C ASN A 150 0.77 -18.34 -22.12
N VAL A 151 -0.29 -17.67 -21.62
CA VAL A 151 -1.53 -17.51 -22.39
C VAL A 151 -1.27 -16.73 -23.68
N ARG A 152 -0.46 -15.67 -23.62
CA ARG A 152 -0.07 -14.89 -24.80
C ARG A 152 0.82 -15.66 -25.76
N ALA A 153 1.65 -16.58 -25.30
CA ALA A 153 2.44 -17.43 -26.18
C ALA A 153 1.56 -18.33 -27.06
N VAL A 154 0.42 -18.78 -26.54
CA VAL A 154 -0.54 -19.62 -27.27
C VAL A 154 -1.51 -18.81 -28.15
N THR A 155 -1.91 -17.61 -27.69
CA THR A 155 -3.01 -16.85 -28.29
C THR A 155 -2.59 -15.56 -29.00
N GLY A 156 -1.36 -15.13 -28.78
CA GLY A 156 -0.87 -13.80 -29.12
C GLY A 156 -0.06 -13.73 -30.41
N GLU A 157 0.42 -12.53 -30.68
CA GLU A 157 1.35 -12.23 -31.76
C GLU A 157 2.75 -12.74 -31.40
N LEU A 158 3.55 -13.04 -32.42
CA LEU A 158 4.95 -13.44 -32.26
C LEU A 158 5.82 -12.22 -31.93
N TYR A 159 6.87 -12.46 -31.15
CA TYR A 159 7.86 -11.46 -30.75
C TYR A 159 9.09 -11.59 -31.63
N GLN A 160 9.64 -10.45 -32.03
CA GLN A 160 10.85 -10.39 -32.82
C GLN A 160 12.03 -9.93 -31.96
N TYR A 161 13.07 -10.75 -31.91
CA TYR A 161 14.34 -10.48 -31.26
C TYR A 161 15.46 -10.55 -32.30
N GLY A 162 15.75 -9.41 -32.93
CA GLY A 162 16.71 -9.34 -34.03
C GLY A 162 16.17 -10.13 -35.23
N THR A 163 16.88 -11.20 -35.59
CA THR A 163 16.45 -12.14 -36.65
C THR A 163 15.60 -13.30 -36.12
N SER A 164 15.51 -13.49 -34.80
CA SER A 164 14.73 -14.56 -34.19
C SER A 164 13.28 -14.17 -33.99
N ILE A 165 12.37 -15.12 -34.19
CA ILE A 165 10.93 -15.00 -33.95
C ILE A 165 10.56 -16.04 -32.89
N THR A 166 9.87 -15.62 -31.83
CA THR A 166 9.47 -16.49 -30.71
C THR A 166 8.03 -16.19 -30.28
N GLN A 167 7.39 -17.18 -29.66
CA GLN A 167 6.08 -17.01 -29.01
C GLN A 167 6.18 -16.30 -27.65
N PHE A 168 7.39 -16.14 -27.10
CA PHE A 168 7.57 -15.61 -25.75
C PHE A 168 8.19 -14.21 -25.74
N PRO A 169 7.72 -13.34 -24.82
CA PRO A 169 8.29 -12.00 -24.67
C PRO A 169 9.70 -12.04 -24.03
N TYR A 170 10.16 -13.17 -23.50
CA TYR A 170 11.48 -13.29 -22.91
C TYR A 170 12.07 -14.69 -23.16
N PRO A 171 13.37 -14.81 -23.47
CA PRO A 171 14.02 -16.11 -23.67
C PRO A 171 13.92 -17.05 -22.46
N PHE A 172 13.90 -16.50 -21.24
CA PHE A 172 13.80 -17.31 -20.02
C PHE A 172 12.42 -17.95 -19.78
N LEU A 173 11.41 -17.54 -20.56
CA LEU A 173 10.08 -18.16 -20.58
C LEU A 173 9.92 -19.16 -21.72
N ASP A 174 10.84 -19.13 -22.69
CA ASP A 174 10.76 -19.92 -23.90
C ASP A 174 11.21 -21.36 -23.63
N TYR A 175 10.25 -22.28 -23.60
CA TYR A 175 10.52 -23.70 -23.37
C TYR A 175 11.15 -24.38 -24.58
N GLU A 176 11.09 -23.81 -25.78
CA GLU A 176 11.82 -24.33 -26.95
C GLU A 176 13.32 -24.02 -26.82
N VAL A 177 13.67 -22.94 -26.13
CA VAL A 177 15.06 -22.53 -25.87
C VAL A 177 15.64 -23.22 -24.63
N LEU A 178 14.91 -23.21 -23.51
CA LEU A 178 15.42 -23.68 -22.20
C LEU A 178 14.90 -25.05 -21.77
N GLY A 179 13.91 -25.60 -22.46
CA GLY A 179 13.15 -26.76 -21.99
C GLY A 179 12.28 -26.44 -20.77
N ILE A 180 11.36 -27.35 -20.45
CA ILE A 180 10.42 -27.19 -19.32
C ILE A 180 11.17 -27.06 -17.99
N PHE A 181 12.25 -27.82 -17.80
CA PHE A 181 13.06 -27.75 -16.58
C PHE A 181 13.81 -26.43 -16.45
N GLY A 182 14.35 -25.89 -17.56
CA GLY A 182 15.04 -24.60 -17.55
C GLY A 182 14.09 -23.44 -17.26
N VAL A 183 12.90 -23.42 -17.88
CA VAL A 183 11.86 -22.43 -17.57
C VAL A 183 11.40 -22.55 -16.11
N SER A 184 11.18 -23.77 -15.61
CA SER A 184 10.79 -23.99 -14.21
C SER A 184 11.85 -23.47 -13.23
N ALA A 185 13.13 -23.70 -13.53
CA ALA A 185 14.24 -23.17 -12.75
C ALA A 185 14.28 -21.63 -12.80
N ALA A 186 14.11 -21.02 -13.97
CA ALA A 186 14.07 -19.56 -14.12
C ALA A 186 12.93 -18.94 -13.30
N VAL A 187 11.72 -19.50 -13.38
CA VAL A 187 10.56 -19.06 -12.59
C VAL A 187 10.83 -19.19 -11.09
N MET A 188 11.44 -20.30 -10.65
CA MET A 188 11.82 -20.49 -9.25
C MET A 188 12.82 -19.43 -8.78
N VAL A 189 13.88 -19.17 -9.55
CA VAL A 189 14.89 -18.16 -9.22
C VAL A 189 14.26 -16.76 -9.13
N ILE A 190 13.43 -16.38 -10.11
CA ILE A 190 12.73 -15.08 -10.09
C ILE A 190 11.80 -15.00 -8.87
N THR A 191 11.06 -16.06 -8.55
CA THR A 191 10.17 -16.09 -7.38
C THR A 191 10.94 -15.90 -6.08
N VAL A 192 12.05 -16.63 -5.90
CA VAL A 192 12.91 -16.48 -4.73
C VAL A 192 13.50 -15.07 -4.66
N ALA A 193 13.95 -14.51 -5.78
CA ALA A 193 14.47 -13.15 -5.85
C ALA A 193 13.41 -12.10 -5.46
N VAL A 194 12.16 -12.27 -5.90
CA VAL A 194 11.03 -11.39 -5.53
C VAL A 194 10.73 -11.49 -4.03
N LEU A 195 10.70 -12.70 -3.48
CA LEU A 195 10.47 -12.92 -2.04
C LEU A 195 11.59 -12.31 -1.21
N PHE A 196 12.84 -12.50 -1.63
CA PHE A 196 14.01 -11.92 -0.99
C PHE A 196 13.98 -10.39 -1.04
N LEU A 197 13.74 -9.80 -2.21
CA LEU A 197 13.63 -8.35 -2.38
C LEU A 197 12.47 -7.77 -1.57
N GLY A 198 11.33 -8.47 -1.54
CA GLY A 198 10.20 -8.13 -0.70
C GLY A 198 10.56 -8.14 0.78
N ALA A 199 11.27 -9.17 1.25
CA ALA A 199 11.75 -9.25 2.63
C ALA A 199 12.73 -8.11 2.97
N LEU A 200 13.66 -7.78 2.05
CA LEU A 200 14.55 -6.62 2.20
C LEU A 200 13.77 -5.32 2.31
N PHE A 201 12.78 -5.12 1.44
CA PHE A 201 11.92 -3.93 1.47
C PHE A 201 11.15 -3.83 2.78
N VAL A 202 10.58 -4.93 3.29
CA VAL A 202 9.91 -4.96 4.59
C VAL A 202 10.89 -4.69 5.73
N GLY A 203 12.07 -5.30 5.73
CA GLY A 203 13.10 -5.04 6.74
C GLY A 203 13.50 -3.56 6.77
N PHE A 204 13.71 -2.98 5.59
CA PHE A 204 14.01 -1.57 5.42
C PHE A 204 12.86 -0.66 5.91
N ASP A 205 11.61 -1.03 5.62
CA ASP A 205 10.42 -0.33 6.14
C ASP A 205 10.38 -0.32 7.67
N GLN A 206 10.73 -1.44 8.32
CA GLN A 206 10.75 -1.55 9.78
C GLN A 206 11.89 -0.77 10.41
N VAL A 207 13.09 -0.77 9.82
CA VAL A 207 14.24 -0.01 10.33
C VAL A 207 13.98 1.50 10.28
N MET A 208 13.31 1.98 9.22
CA MET A 208 12.95 3.39 9.10
C MET A 208 11.73 3.80 9.93
N LYS A 209 11.11 2.87 10.67
CA LYS A 209 9.99 3.18 11.55
C LYS A 209 10.45 4.15 12.64
N LYS A 210 9.95 5.39 12.57
CA LYS A 210 10.19 6.36 13.64
C LYS A 210 9.46 5.89 14.91
N PRO A 211 10.09 5.96 16.10
CA PRO A 211 9.40 5.74 17.36
C PRO A 211 8.21 6.70 17.42
N GLN A 212 7.00 6.20 17.62
CA GLN A 212 5.85 7.06 17.87
C GLN A 212 6.14 7.86 19.14
N GLN A 213 6.43 9.14 18.98
CA GLN A 213 6.43 10.09 20.08
C GLN A 213 5.03 10.06 20.69
N ARG A 214 4.94 9.42 21.86
CA ARG A 214 3.72 9.22 22.66
C ARG A 214 3.30 10.56 23.27
N TYR A 215 2.89 11.53 22.45
CA TYR A 215 2.52 12.89 22.90
C TYR A 215 1.02 13.07 23.21
N HIS A 216 0.21 12.00 23.22
CA HIS A 216 -1.21 12.07 23.55
C HIS A 216 -1.57 11.25 24.80
N THR A 217 -0.88 11.50 25.92
CA THR A 217 -1.39 11.10 27.25
C THR A 217 -1.20 12.18 28.32
N HIS A 218 -0.74 13.39 27.96
CA HIS A 218 -0.59 14.50 28.92
C HIS A 218 -1.48 15.73 28.67
N LEU A 219 -2.31 15.75 27.62
CA LEU A 219 -3.15 16.92 27.29
C LEU A 219 -4.66 16.68 27.34
N TYR A 220 -5.12 15.48 27.70
CA TYR A 220 -6.51 15.25 28.09
C TYR A 220 -6.54 14.44 29.39
N GLY A 221 -6.77 15.18 30.48
CA GLY A 221 -7.40 14.74 31.70
C GLY A 221 -6.96 13.39 32.25
N THR A 222 -6.07 13.42 33.24
CA THR A 222 -6.25 12.55 34.40
C THR A 222 -7.66 12.83 34.93
N ILE A 223 -8.63 12.03 34.50
CA ILE A 223 -9.87 11.88 35.27
C ILE A 223 -9.38 11.29 36.58
N SER A 224 -9.30 12.17 37.59
CA SER A 224 -9.10 11.79 38.97
C SER A 224 -10.25 10.86 39.34
N HIS A 225 -10.01 9.55 39.24
CA HIS A 225 -10.79 8.60 40.00
C HIS A 225 -10.46 8.88 41.46
N LYS A 226 -11.30 9.68 42.13
CA LYS A 226 -11.40 9.64 43.59
C LYS A 226 -11.57 8.18 43.99
N PRO A 227 -10.84 7.69 45.00
CA PRO A 227 -11.07 6.35 45.52
C PRO A 227 -12.52 6.27 45.99
N ILE A 228 -13.22 5.23 45.55
CA ILE A 228 -14.51 4.86 46.13
C ILE A 228 -14.20 4.41 47.56
N GLU A 229 -14.44 5.28 48.54
CA GLU A 229 -14.50 4.88 49.94
C GLU A 229 -15.59 3.81 50.07
N ARG A 230 -15.18 2.60 50.44
CA ARG A 230 -16.09 1.56 50.92
C ARG A 230 -16.70 2.05 52.23
N ALA A 231 -17.92 2.59 52.16
CA ALA A 231 -18.79 2.66 53.33
C ALA A 231 -19.32 1.24 53.63
N ALA A 232 -18.53 0.48 54.38
CA ALA A 232 -19.07 -0.58 55.19
C ALA A 232 -19.67 0.06 56.45
N ASP A 233 -20.79 -0.52 56.88
CA ASP A 233 -21.52 -0.26 58.12
C ASP A 233 -22.61 0.83 58.08
N ARG A 234 -23.83 0.38 57.77
CA ARG A 234 -25.01 0.80 58.53
C ARG A 234 -25.86 -0.42 58.86
N SER A 235 -25.71 -0.82 60.12
CA SER A 235 -26.75 -1.40 60.94
C SER A 235 -28.13 -0.76 60.70
N VAL A 236 -29.13 -1.63 60.75
CA VAL A 236 -30.57 -1.37 60.80
C VAL A 236 -30.92 -0.24 61.78
N GLU A 237 -31.59 0.81 61.31
CA GLU A 237 -32.49 1.60 62.16
C GLU A 237 -33.60 2.30 61.35
N SER A 238 -34.82 2.21 61.86
CA SER A 238 -36.10 2.58 61.24
C SER A 238 -36.30 4.08 61.00
N PRO A 239 -37.21 4.50 60.07
CA PRO A 239 -37.39 5.91 59.74
C PRO A 239 -38.15 6.67 60.84
N ARG A 240 -37.55 7.76 61.35
CA ARG A 240 -38.28 8.84 62.04
C ARG A 240 -38.63 9.96 61.04
N PRO A 241 -39.85 10.53 61.11
CA PRO A 241 -40.32 11.52 60.15
C PRO A 241 -39.72 12.91 60.37
N SER A 242 -39.52 13.64 59.26
CA SER A 242 -38.92 14.97 59.21
C SER A 242 -39.85 16.10 59.69
N HIS A 243 -39.26 17.07 60.37
CA HIS A 243 -39.86 18.24 61.02
C HIS A 243 -40.71 19.21 60.17
N GLN A 244 -40.92 18.96 58.87
CA GLN A 244 -41.88 19.72 58.04
C GLN A 244 -43.29 19.14 58.04
N THR A 245 -43.47 17.91 58.55
CA THR A 245 -44.79 17.26 58.64
C THR A 245 -45.50 17.55 59.98
N VAL A 246 -44.80 18.15 60.94
CA VAL A 246 -45.33 18.48 62.28
C VAL A 246 -46.02 19.85 62.28
N GLU A 247 -45.44 20.86 61.62
CA GLU A 247 -46.02 22.22 61.56
C GLU A 247 -47.31 22.32 60.74
N ILE A 248 -47.54 21.41 59.78
CA ILE A 248 -48.79 21.41 59.00
C ILE A 248 -49.93 20.70 59.75
N LYS A 249 -49.60 19.79 60.69
CA LYS A 249 -50.61 19.06 61.49
C LYS A 249 -51.12 19.82 62.70
N GLU A 250 -50.30 20.69 63.32
CA GLU A 250 -50.75 21.52 64.46
C GLU A 250 -51.64 22.71 64.01
N ALA A 251 -51.56 23.13 62.75
CA ALA A 251 -52.42 24.19 62.20
C ALA A 251 -53.85 23.71 61.86
N GLU A 252 -54.04 22.46 61.43
CA GLU A 252 -55.37 21.91 61.10
C GLU A 252 -56.18 21.45 62.33
N GLU A 253 -55.52 21.15 63.45
CA GLU A 253 -56.20 20.63 64.66
C GLU A 253 -56.74 21.76 65.57
N THR A 254 -56.27 23.00 65.38
CA THR A 254 -56.73 24.18 66.13
C THR A 254 -58.04 24.77 65.55
N GLU A 255 -58.36 24.52 64.28
CA GLU A 255 -59.56 25.06 63.60
C GLU A 255 -60.82 24.20 63.82
N LYS A 256 -60.69 22.94 64.28
CA LYS A 256 -61.82 22.03 64.54
C LYS A 256 -62.34 22.03 65.97
N SER A 257 -61.74 22.79 66.88
CA SER A 257 -62.12 22.86 68.31
C SER A 257 -62.98 24.08 68.68
N LEU A 258 -63.40 24.91 67.71
CA LEU A 258 -64.13 26.18 67.96
C LEU A 258 -65.58 26.19 67.47
N LEU A 259 -66.18 25.03 67.18
CA LEU A 259 -67.62 24.93 66.90
C LEU A 259 -68.39 24.44 68.15
N PRO A 260 -69.34 25.22 68.69
CA PRO A 260 -70.14 24.84 69.85
C PRO A 260 -71.15 23.72 69.50
N PRO A 261 -71.56 22.89 70.48
CA PRO A 261 -72.58 21.88 70.26
C PRO A 261 -73.97 22.53 70.14
N SER A 262 -74.72 22.07 69.14
CA SER A 262 -76.10 22.41 68.71
C SER A 262 -76.36 23.84 68.24
#